data_AF-A0A7J6VFG0-F1
#
_entry.id   AF-A0A7J6VFG0-F1
#
_cell.length_a   1.000
_cell.length_b   1.000
_cell.length_c   1.000
_cell.angle_alpha   90.00
_cell.angle_beta   90.00
_cell.angle_gamma   90.00
#
_symmetry.space_group_name_H-M   'P 1'
#
loop_
_entity.id
_entity.type
_entity.pdbx_description
1 polymer ?
#
loop_
_entity_poly.entity_id
_entity_poly.type
_entity_poly.pdbx_seq_one_letter_code
_entity_poly.pdbx_strand_id
1 'polypeptide(L)'
;MIKPAFADFRYKERHAIQHWIDTQHCYSLDLETQEVWDYVGDTYVHRLNHSKTDGKLAEMNSYCRSFDGDCRDPECSEESGISGIVLSSKIEAIVDEYNHLLAGELENHRQLYEKQLAEIKIQRERSISEAVDIAVNEKIQKIQNKIEETVKRKKDVATTNENLLKEQEIWRKMVEEIEERERSTLKSKDEQIADLEEQIRDLTVYVKTQKVMDKMSDLDSIKGGTVLPVPSQQSSASNSKRRSKTNRRRP
;
A
#
# COMPACT_ATOMS: atom_id res chain seq x y z
N MET A 1 -10.08 -16.24 -9.43
CA MET A 1 -9.95 -16.39 -10.90
C MET A 1 -10.75 -17.61 -11.32
N ILE A 2 -12.01 -17.42 -11.73
CA ILE A 2 -12.85 -18.50 -12.23
C ILE A 2 -12.83 -18.38 -13.75
N LYS A 3 -12.28 -19.40 -14.42
CA LYS A 3 -12.34 -19.53 -15.89
C LYS A 3 -13.74 -19.97 -16.28
N PRO A 4 -14.42 -19.31 -17.24
CA PRO A 4 -15.54 -19.93 -17.90
C PRO A 4 -15.02 -20.66 -19.15
N ALA A 5 -15.18 -21.97 -19.16
CA ALA A 5 -15.19 -22.78 -20.38
C ALA A 5 -16.42 -22.42 -21.22
N PHE A 6 -16.53 -22.98 -22.42
CA PHE A 6 -17.60 -22.79 -23.41
C PHE A 6 -17.46 -21.55 -24.33
N ALA A 7 -16.68 -21.79 -25.39
CA ALA A 7 -16.87 -21.25 -26.73
C ALA A 7 -18.34 -21.49 -27.17
N ASP A 8 -19.05 -20.56 -27.80
CA ASP A 8 -18.78 -20.22 -29.21
C ASP A 8 -19.27 -18.81 -29.66
N PHE A 9 -19.74 -17.93 -28.78
CA PHE A 9 -20.05 -16.52 -29.17
C PHE A 9 -18.85 -15.56 -29.00
N ARG A 10 -17.67 -16.10 -28.64
CA ARG A 10 -16.54 -15.32 -28.08
C ARG A 10 -15.58 -14.67 -29.08
N TYR A 11 -15.73 -14.90 -30.39
CA TYR A 11 -14.63 -14.66 -31.33
C TYR A 11 -14.81 -13.61 -32.42
N LYS A 12 -15.83 -12.76 -32.39
CA LYS A 12 -15.83 -11.57 -33.28
C LYS A 12 -15.92 -10.22 -32.61
N GLU A 13 -16.68 -10.00 -31.55
CA GLU A 13 -16.68 -8.68 -30.90
C GLU A 13 -16.88 -8.78 -29.38
N ARG A 14 -15.82 -8.46 -28.63
CA ARG A 14 -15.87 -8.26 -27.16
C ARG A 14 -16.75 -7.06 -26.75
N HIS A 15 -17.30 -6.32 -27.72
CA HIS A 15 -18.15 -5.17 -27.50
C HIS A 15 -19.43 -5.51 -26.74
N ALA A 16 -20.07 -6.65 -27.03
CA ALA A 16 -21.32 -7.01 -26.37
C ALA A 16 -21.12 -7.32 -24.88
N ILE A 17 -20.06 -8.06 -24.54
CA ILE A 17 -19.70 -8.38 -23.15
C ILE A 17 -19.26 -7.11 -22.40
N GLN A 18 -18.47 -6.25 -23.05
CA GLN A 18 -18.00 -5.01 -22.44
C GLN A 18 -19.15 -4.01 -22.22
N HIS A 19 -20.10 -3.93 -23.15
CA HIS A 19 -21.33 -3.15 -23.00
C HIS A 19 -22.18 -3.63 -21.82
N TRP A 20 -22.29 -4.94 -21.61
CA TRP A 20 -22.95 -5.46 -20.40
C TRP A 20 -22.24 -5.00 -19.13
N ILE A 21 -20.91 -5.10 -19.08
CA ILE A 21 -20.11 -4.66 -17.92
C ILE A 21 -20.31 -3.16 -17.64
N ASP A 22 -20.34 -2.33 -18.68
CA ASP A 22 -20.39 -0.87 -18.55
C ASP A 22 -21.82 -0.34 -18.31
N THR A 23 -22.83 -0.96 -18.90
CA THR A 23 -24.23 -0.44 -18.91
C THR A 23 -25.24 -1.31 -18.18
N GLN A 24 -24.85 -2.50 -17.73
CA GLN A 24 -25.73 -3.48 -17.07
C GLN A 24 -26.95 -3.92 -17.91
N HIS A 25 -26.82 -3.89 -19.24
CA HIS A 25 -27.80 -4.52 -20.11
C HIS A 25 -27.58 -6.03 -20.17
N CYS A 26 -28.49 -6.80 -19.57
CA CYS A 26 -28.31 -8.23 -19.31
C CYS A 26 -28.56 -9.15 -20.52
N TYR A 27 -29.07 -8.62 -21.62
CA TYR A 27 -29.49 -9.42 -22.78
C TYR A 27 -28.87 -8.92 -24.09
N SER A 28 -28.40 -9.85 -24.93
CA SER A 28 -27.98 -9.59 -26.30
C SER A 28 -28.65 -10.55 -27.27
N LEU A 29 -29.03 -10.06 -28.45
CA LEU A 29 -29.60 -10.88 -29.53
C LEU A 29 -28.50 -11.21 -30.53
N ASP A 30 -28.32 -12.49 -30.83
CA ASP A 30 -27.54 -12.93 -31.98
C ASP A 30 -28.38 -12.78 -33.27
N LEU A 31 -27.85 -12.05 -34.25
CA LEU A 31 -28.55 -11.79 -35.52
C LEU A 31 -28.46 -12.98 -36.47
N GLU A 32 -27.48 -13.87 -36.31
CA GLU A 32 -27.31 -15.06 -37.16
C GLU A 32 -28.27 -16.18 -36.75
N THR A 33 -28.38 -16.45 -35.45
CA THR A 33 -29.20 -17.54 -34.90
C THR A 33 -30.57 -17.10 -34.37
N GLN A 34 -30.80 -15.78 -34.23
CA GLN A 34 -31.96 -15.18 -33.55
C GLN A 34 -32.13 -15.60 -32.09
N GLU A 35 -31.10 -16.17 -31.47
CA GLU A 35 -31.11 -16.55 -30.07
C GLU A 35 -30.77 -15.36 -29.17
N VAL A 36 -31.38 -15.32 -27.99
CA VAL A 36 -31.09 -14.30 -26.98
C VAL A 36 -30.19 -14.91 -25.92
N TRP A 37 -29.10 -14.22 -25.60
CA TRP A 37 -28.19 -14.61 -24.53
C TRP A 37 -28.50 -13.83 -23.24
N ASP A 38 -28.56 -14.53 -22.11
CA ASP A 38 -28.63 -13.95 -20.77
C ASP A 38 -27.25 -13.97 -20.11
N TYR A 39 -26.67 -12.79 -19.88
CA TYR A 39 -25.36 -12.64 -19.24
C TYR A 39 -25.37 -12.90 -17.73
N VAL A 40 -26.52 -12.77 -17.07
CA VAL A 40 -26.66 -13.02 -15.62
C VAL A 40 -26.86 -14.50 -15.36
N GLY A 41 -27.67 -15.15 -16.20
CA GLY A 41 -27.98 -16.57 -16.13
C GLY A 41 -26.99 -17.48 -16.86
N ASP A 42 -26.03 -16.94 -17.62
CA ASP A 42 -25.05 -17.66 -18.45
C ASP A 42 -25.71 -18.73 -19.36
N THR A 43 -26.85 -18.39 -19.95
CA THR A 43 -27.69 -19.30 -20.75
C THR A 43 -28.33 -18.62 -21.97
N TYR A 44 -28.64 -19.40 -23.01
CA TYR A 44 -29.50 -18.95 -24.09
C TYR A 44 -30.97 -19.01 -23.64
N VAL A 45 -31.68 -17.89 -23.77
CA VAL A 45 -33.12 -17.79 -23.55
C VAL A 45 -33.83 -17.72 -24.89
N HIS A 46 -34.84 -18.59 -25.09
CA HIS A 46 -35.68 -18.54 -26.27
C HIS A 46 -36.72 -17.43 -26.13
N ARG A 47 -36.73 -16.51 -27.09
CA ARG A 47 -37.77 -15.49 -27.19
C ARG A 47 -39.04 -16.18 -27.68
N LEU A 48 -40.08 -16.25 -26.83
CA LEU A 48 -41.43 -16.61 -27.29
C LEU A 48 -41.93 -15.44 -28.15
N ASN A 49 -41.64 -15.47 -29.45
CA ASN A 49 -42.09 -14.46 -30.39
C ASN A 49 -43.60 -14.58 -30.57
N HIS A 50 -44.38 -13.93 -29.71
CA HIS A 50 -45.74 -13.52 -30.05
C HIS A 50 -45.65 -12.30 -30.99
N SER A 51 -45.09 -12.50 -32.19
CA SER A 51 -45.34 -11.58 -33.29
C SER A 51 -46.75 -11.86 -33.79
N LYS A 52 -47.63 -10.89 -33.56
CA LYS A 52 -48.99 -10.82 -34.09
C LYS A 52 -48.99 -10.99 -35.61
N THR A 53 -49.16 -12.21 -36.12
CA THR A 53 -49.71 -12.49 -37.46
C THR A 53 -50.18 -13.93 -37.55
N ASP A 54 -51.50 -14.05 -37.75
CA ASP A 54 -52.19 -15.05 -38.56
C ASP A 54 -52.36 -16.50 -38.05
N GLY A 55 -53.61 -16.78 -37.67
CA GLY A 55 -54.38 -17.93 -38.16
C GLY A 55 -53.81 -19.34 -37.94
N LYS A 56 -54.33 -20.00 -36.89
CA LYS A 56 -54.97 -21.34 -36.92
C LYS A 56 -54.74 -22.07 -35.59
N LEU A 57 -55.69 -21.88 -34.67
CA LEU A 57 -55.89 -22.78 -33.53
C LEU A 57 -56.29 -24.16 -34.09
N ALA A 58 -55.34 -25.08 -34.16
CA ALA A 58 -55.60 -26.48 -34.44
C ALA A 58 -55.61 -27.26 -33.12
N GLU A 59 -56.84 -27.47 -32.64
CA GLU A 59 -57.34 -28.65 -31.95
C GLU A 59 -56.44 -29.33 -30.91
N MET A 60 -56.66 -28.95 -29.66
CA MET A 60 -56.43 -29.80 -28.50
C MET A 60 -57.46 -30.95 -28.54
N ASN A 61 -57.03 -32.12 -29.02
CA ASN A 61 -57.82 -33.34 -29.01
C ASN A 61 -57.84 -33.95 -27.58
N SER A 62 -58.61 -33.34 -26.68
CA SER A 62 -59.01 -33.99 -25.43
C SER A 62 -60.20 -34.90 -25.73
N TYR A 63 -59.94 -36.21 -25.83
CA TYR A 63 -60.95 -37.25 -25.88
C TYR A 63 -61.76 -37.27 -24.57
N CYS A 64 -62.76 -36.38 -24.46
CA CYS A 64 -63.87 -36.58 -23.54
C CYS A 64 -64.86 -37.53 -24.23
N ARG A 65 -64.88 -38.79 -23.81
CA ARG A 65 -65.98 -39.71 -24.14
C ARG A 65 -67.26 -39.10 -23.59
N SER A 66 -68.11 -38.64 -24.49
CA SER A 66 -69.48 -38.25 -24.20
C SER A 66 -70.25 -39.43 -23.62
N PHE A 67 -70.89 -39.11 -22.51
CA PHE A 67 -71.92 -39.85 -21.82
C PHE A 67 -73.16 -39.90 -22.73
N ASP A 68 -73.53 -41.09 -23.20
CA ASP A 68 -74.87 -41.37 -23.72
C ASP A 68 -75.17 -42.86 -23.49
N GLY A 69 -76.12 -43.11 -22.60
CA GLY A 69 -76.50 -44.44 -22.14
C GLY A 69 -77.73 -44.35 -21.24
N ASP A 70 -78.84 -44.01 -21.88
CA ASP A 70 -80.22 -44.09 -21.43
C ASP A 70 -80.50 -45.26 -20.47
N CYS A 71 -80.93 -44.95 -19.24
CA CYS A 71 -81.64 -45.87 -18.35
C CYS A 71 -82.58 -45.04 -17.46
N ARG A 72 -83.83 -44.95 -17.90
CA ARG A 72 -84.95 -44.34 -17.18
C ARG A 72 -85.64 -45.41 -16.35
N ASP A 73 -85.29 -45.53 -15.08
CA ASP A 73 -86.12 -46.20 -14.07
C ASP A 73 -86.04 -45.43 -12.73
N PRO A 74 -87.18 -44.94 -12.19
CA PRO A 74 -87.28 -44.40 -10.84
C PRO A 74 -87.61 -45.51 -9.84
N GLU A 75 -87.06 -45.41 -8.63
CA GLU A 75 -87.23 -46.33 -7.48
C GLU A 75 -86.41 -47.64 -7.52
N CYS A 76 -85.23 -47.59 -6.89
CA CYS A 76 -84.55 -48.76 -6.36
C CYS A 76 -83.82 -48.41 -5.05
N SER A 77 -84.47 -48.77 -3.94
CA SER A 77 -83.95 -49.01 -2.59
C SER A 77 -82.86 -48.11 -1.99
N GLU A 78 -83.27 -47.34 -0.98
CA GLU A 78 -82.44 -46.59 -0.02
C GLU A 78 -81.45 -47.45 0.82
N GLU A 79 -81.34 -48.76 0.57
CA GLU A 79 -80.47 -49.68 1.31
C GLU A 79 -79.04 -49.81 0.70
N SER A 80 -78.82 -49.35 -0.54
CA SER A 80 -77.48 -49.26 -1.14
C SER A 80 -76.70 -47.99 -0.77
N GLY A 81 -77.39 -46.96 -0.28
CA GLY A 81 -76.78 -45.70 0.15
C GLY A 81 -75.84 -45.90 1.35
N ILE A 82 -76.22 -46.73 2.32
CA ILE A 82 -75.41 -47.00 3.52
C ILE A 82 -74.16 -47.83 3.16
N SER A 83 -74.29 -48.81 2.26
CA SER A 83 -73.15 -49.59 1.76
C SER A 83 -72.16 -48.72 0.97
N GLY A 84 -72.68 -47.81 0.13
CA GLY A 84 -71.87 -46.82 -0.59
C GLY A 84 -71.17 -45.83 0.33
N ILE A 85 -71.82 -45.37 1.39
CA ILE A 85 -71.25 -44.47 2.41
C ILE A 85 -70.17 -45.17 3.25
N VAL A 86 -70.37 -46.44 3.61
CA VAL A 86 -69.37 -47.23 4.34
C VAL A 86 -68.16 -47.53 3.45
N LEU A 87 -68.38 -47.84 2.17
CA LEU A 87 -67.30 -48.03 1.20
C LEU A 87 -66.54 -46.73 0.94
N SER A 88 -67.23 -45.59 0.80
CA SER A 88 -66.59 -44.29 0.62
C SER A 88 -65.76 -43.90 1.84
N SER A 89 -66.25 -44.16 3.06
CA SER A 89 -65.50 -43.92 4.30
C SER A 89 -64.22 -44.77 4.37
N LYS A 90 -64.24 -46.02 3.89
CA LYS A 90 -63.05 -46.87 3.84
C LYS A 90 -62.06 -46.42 2.78
N ILE A 91 -62.54 -45.92 1.64
CA ILE A 91 -61.69 -45.33 0.59
C ILE A 91 -61.05 -44.04 1.11
N GLU A 92 -61.80 -43.18 1.79
CA GLU A 92 -61.31 -41.94 2.40
C GLU A 92 -60.20 -42.23 3.43
N ALA A 93 -60.40 -43.22 4.30
CA ALA A 93 -59.36 -43.66 5.25
C ALA A 93 -58.06 -44.12 4.56
N ILE A 94 -58.16 -44.89 3.46
CA ILE A 94 -56.99 -45.33 2.68
C ILE A 94 -56.30 -44.13 2.01
N VAL A 95 -57.06 -43.17 1.48
CA VAL A 95 -56.53 -41.95 0.88
C VAL A 95 -55.79 -41.10 1.93
N ASP A 96 -56.33 -40.99 3.13
CA ASP A 96 -55.69 -40.27 4.24
C ASP A 96 -54.41 -40.96 4.70
N GLU A 97 -54.41 -42.29 4.83
CA GLU A 97 -53.21 -43.07 5.14
C GLU A 97 -52.13 -42.90 4.06
N TYR A 98 -52.53 -42.94 2.79
CA TYR A 98 -51.62 -42.71 1.66
C TYR A 98 -51.04 -41.29 1.67
N ASN A 99 -51.88 -40.28 1.90
CA ASN A 99 -51.45 -38.88 2.00
C ASN A 99 -50.48 -38.69 3.18
N HIS A 100 -50.75 -39.36 4.31
CA HIS A 100 -49.86 -39.32 5.47
C HIS A 100 -48.50 -39.95 5.17
N LEU A 101 -48.48 -41.11 4.50
CA LEU A 101 -47.25 -41.77 4.07
C LEU A 101 -46.46 -40.90 3.08
N LEU A 102 -47.14 -40.34 2.08
CA LEU A 102 -46.54 -39.47 1.07
C LEU A 102 -45.96 -38.21 1.70
N ALA A 103 -46.68 -37.58 2.64
CA ALA A 103 -46.18 -36.44 3.40
C ALA A 103 -44.95 -36.81 4.23
N GLY A 104 -44.94 -38.00 4.85
CA GLY A 104 -43.79 -38.53 5.58
C GLY A 104 -42.55 -38.70 4.70
N GLU A 105 -42.71 -39.27 3.51
CA GLU A 105 -41.61 -39.42 2.55
C GLU A 105 -41.09 -38.07 2.04
N LEU A 106 -41.98 -37.15 1.67
CA LEU A 106 -41.59 -35.80 1.24
C LEU A 106 -40.83 -35.05 2.33
N GLU A 107 -41.26 -35.17 3.59
CA GLU A 107 -40.59 -34.58 4.74
C GLU A 107 -39.20 -35.21 4.98
N ASN A 108 -39.07 -36.52 4.83
CA ASN A 108 -37.79 -37.22 4.92
C ASN A 108 -36.81 -36.74 3.82
N HIS A 109 -37.28 -36.62 2.57
CA HIS A 109 -36.49 -36.07 1.48
C HIS A 109 -36.08 -34.61 1.73
N ARG A 110 -37.01 -33.77 2.21
CA ARG A 110 -36.71 -32.37 2.57
C ARG A 110 -35.56 -32.31 3.59
N GLN A 111 -35.65 -33.08 4.66
CA GLN A 111 -34.62 -33.11 5.71
C GLN A 111 -33.26 -33.61 5.19
N LEU A 112 -33.24 -34.61 4.30
CA LEU A 112 -32.00 -35.10 3.70
C LEU A 112 -31.29 -34.01 2.89
N TYR A 113 -32.01 -33.32 2.01
CA TYR A 113 -31.44 -32.25 1.20
C TYR A 113 -31.04 -31.04 2.05
N GLU A 114 -31.80 -30.71 3.10
CA GLU A 114 -31.41 -29.66 4.04
C GLU A 114 -30.11 -29.99 4.78
N LYS A 115 -29.94 -31.23 5.24
CA LYS A 115 -28.69 -31.69 5.85
C LYS A 115 -27.53 -31.62 4.86
N GLN A 116 -27.72 -32.07 3.62
CA GLN A 116 -26.69 -32.00 2.59
C GLN A 116 -26.31 -30.55 2.25
N LEU A 117 -27.29 -29.65 2.11
CA LEU A 117 -27.05 -28.23 1.88
C LEU A 117 -26.34 -27.57 3.06
N ALA A 118 -26.71 -27.92 4.29
CA ALA A 118 -26.04 -27.42 5.49
C ALA A 118 -24.58 -27.88 5.56
N GLU A 119 -24.31 -29.16 5.29
CA GLU A 119 -22.93 -29.69 5.29
C GLU A 119 -22.07 -29.01 4.22
N ILE A 120 -22.59 -28.86 3.00
CA ILE A 120 -21.87 -28.16 1.91
C ILE A 120 -21.58 -26.71 2.29
N LYS A 121 -22.54 -26.01 2.91
CA LYS A 121 -22.34 -24.63 3.38
C LYS A 121 -21.23 -24.56 4.44
N ILE A 122 -21.28 -25.43 5.45
CA ILE A 122 -20.27 -25.49 6.51
C ILE A 122 -18.90 -25.79 5.91
N GLN A 123 -18.80 -26.76 5.00
CA GLN A 123 -17.52 -27.13 4.39
C GLN A 123 -16.95 -26.00 3.52
N ARG A 124 -17.80 -25.29 2.78
CA ARG A 124 -17.40 -24.10 2.01
C ARG A 124 -16.92 -22.99 2.94
N GLU A 125 -17.63 -22.74 4.03
CA GLU A 125 -17.26 -21.71 5.02
C GLU A 125 -15.94 -22.05 5.72
N ARG A 126 -15.72 -23.31 6.11
CA ARG A 126 -14.42 -23.78 6.61
C ARG A 126 -13.29 -23.55 5.60
N SER A 127 -13.48 -23.97 4.36
CA SER A 127 -12.47 -23.78 3.30
C SER A 127 -12.15 -22.30 3.04
N ILE A 128 -13.17 -21.43 3.08
CA ILE A 128 -12.97 -19.98 2.98
C ILE A 128 -12.20 -19.47 4.19
N SER A 129 -12.57 -19.86 5.42
CA SER A 129 -11.88 -19.46 6.65
C SER A 129 -10.41 -19.87 6.63
N GLU A 130 -10.12 -21.13 6.28
CA GLU A 130 -8.75 -21.64 6.19
C GLU A 130 -7.93 -20.86 5.14
N ALA A 131 -8.50 -20.60 3.96
CA ALA A 131 -7.83 -19.82 2.93
C ALA A 131 -7.55 -18.38 3.38
N VAL A 132 -8.49 -17.76 4.11
CA VAL A 132 -8.33 -16.43 4.69
C VAL A 132 -7.24 -16.43 5.76
N ASP A 133 -7.25 -17.41 6.67
CA ASP A 133 -6.27 -17.53 7.75
C ASP A 133 -4.85 -17.71 7.20
N ILE A 134 -4.67 -18.55 6.17
CA ILE A 134 -3.38 -18.71 5.48
C ILE A 134 -2.94 -17.38 4.86
N ALA A 135 -3.81 -16.71 4.11
CA ALA A 135 -3.48 -15.46 3.43
C ALA A 135 -3.16 -14.32 4.42
N VAL A 136 -3.88 -14.24 5.54
CA VAL A 136 -3.65 -13.26 6.60
C VAL A 136 -2.32 -13.55 7.31
N ASN A 137 -2.06 -14.82 7.68
CA ASN A 137 -0.81 -15.21 8.32
C ASN A 137 0.41 -14.94 7.44
N GLU A 138 0.34 -15.22 6.13
CA GLU A 138 1.43 -14.86 5.20
C GLU A 138 1.69 -13.35 5.16
N LYS A 139 0.63 -12.52 5.15
CA LYS A 139 0.78 -11.07 5.16
C LYS A 139 1.37 -10.57 6.48
N ILE A 140 0.92 -11.12 7.60
CA ILE A 140 1.47 -10.82 8.93
C ILE A 140 2.95 -11.15 8.98
N GLN A 141 3.36 -12.35 8.55
CA GLN A 141 4.78 -12.73 8.50
C GLN A 141 5.61 -11.80 7.61
N LYS A 142 5.10 -11.44 6.42
CA LYS A 142 5.78 -10.49 5.52
C LYS A 142 5.97 -9.12 6.17
N ILE A 143 4.97 -8.62 6.89
CA ILE A 143 5.05 -7.34 7.61
C ILE A 143 6.02 -7.46 8.79
N GLN A 144 5.95 -8.55 9.57
CA GLN A 144 6.85 -8.83 10.69
C GLN A 144 8.32 -8.80 10.23
N ASN A 145 8.64 -9.48 9.13
CA ASN A 145 9.98 -9.53 8.57
C ASN A 145 10.47 -8.14 8.13
N LYS A 146 9.61 -7.35 7.48
CA LYS A 146 9.94 -5.96 7.09
C LYS A 146 10.19 -5.05 8.29
N ILE A 147 9.40 -5.21 9.36
CA ILE A 147 9.60 -4.48 10.61
C ILE A 147 10.95 -4.86 11.22
N GLU A 148 11.26 -6.15 11.33
CA GLU A 148 12.51 -6.62 11.90
C GLU A 148 13.74 -6.12 11.10
N GLU A 149 13.67 -6.18 9.77
CA GLU A 149 14.72 -5.68 8.88
C GLU A 149 14.91 -4.16 9.00
N THR A 150 13.82 -3.41 9.10
CA THR A 150 13.86 -1.95 9.30
C THR A 150 14.45 -1.60 10.67
N VAL A 151 14.12 -2.36 11.71
CA VAL A 151 14.68 -2.19 13.06
C VAL A 151 16.18 -2.50 13.07
N LYS A 152 16.63 -3.56 12.39
CA LYS A 152 18.05 -3.89 12.24
C LYS A 152 18.80 -2.75 11.54
N ARG A 153 18.32 -2.30 10.37
CA ARG A 153 18.90 -1.14 9.67
C ARG A 153 18.96 0.12 10.52
N LYS A 154 17.90 0.41 11.28
CA LYS A 154 17.88 1.57 12.19
C LYS A 154 18.96 1.46 13.26
N LYS A 155 19.17 0.28 13.84
CA LYS A 155 20.23 0.03 14.82
C LYS A 155 21.61 0.20 14.19
N ASP A 156 21.84 -0.36 13.01
CA ASP A 156 23.13 -0.25 12.30
C ASP A 156 23.45 1.21 11.93
N VAL A 157 22.45 1.98 11.49
CA VAL A 157 22.61 3.42 11.24
C VAL A 157 22.87 4.19 12.53
N ALA A 158 22.22 3.82 13.63
CA ALA A 158 22.45 4.47 14.92
C ALA A 158 23.88 4.21 15.45
N THR A 159 24.37 2.98 15.38
CA THR A 159 25.72 2.63 15.84
C THR A 159 26.80 3.27 14.97
N THR A 160 26.62 3.28 13.65
CA THR A 160 27.55 3.97 12.73
C THR A 160 27.56 5.47 12.95
N ASN A 161 26.39 6.09 13.18
CA ASN A 161 26.31 7.52 13.49
C ASN A 161 26.99 7.84 14.84
N GLU A 162 26.80 7.01 15.87
CA GLU A 162 27.47 7.16 17.15
C GLU A 162 29.00 7.08 17.01
N ASN A 163 29.50 6.11 16.24
CA ASN A 163 30.93 5.98 15.97
C ASN A 163 31.47 7.18 15.20
N LEU A 164 30.77 7.65 14.17
CA LEU A 164 31.17 8.83 13.39
C LEU A 164 31.20 10.10 14.24
N LEU A 165 30.27 10.27 15.19
CA LEU A 165 30.28 11.40 16.12
C LEU A 165 31.49 11.33 17.08
N LYS A 166 31.83 10.14 17.57
CA LYS A 166 33.04 9.95 18.39
C LYS A 166 34.31 10.25 17.59
N GLU A 167 34.41 9.76 16.37
CA GLU A 167 35.53 10.04 15.47
C GLU A 167 35.63 11.54 15.17
N GLN A 168 34.51 12.19 14.84
CA GLN A 168 34.46 13.62 14.59
C GLN A 168 34.96 14.43 15.81
N GLU A 169 34.60 14.01 17.03
CA GLU A 169 35.04 14.67 18.25
C GLU A 169 36.53 14.48 18.51
N ILE A 170 37.07 13.28 18.23
CA ILE A 170 38.52 13.02 18.31
C ILE A 170 39.27 13.92 17.33
N TRP A 171 38.81 14.01 16.09
CA TRP A 171 39.44 14.86 15.08
C TRP A 171 39.37 16.34 15.44
N ARG A 172 38.24 16.80 15.99
CA ARG A 172 38.09 18.19 16.47
C ARG A 172 39.12 18.51 17.54
N LYS A 173 39.27 17.63 18.54
CA LYS A 173 40.26 17.81 19.61
C LYS A 173 41.70 17.77 19.09
N MET A 174 42.01 16.87 18.17
CA MET A 174 43.34 16.79 17.56
C MET A 174 43.68 18.07 16.79
N VAL A 175 42.73 18.63 16.04
CA VAL A 175 42.91 19.91 15.34
C VAL A 175 43.13 21.04 16.34
N GLU A 176 42.31 21.14 17.40
CA GLU A 176 42.51 22.15 18.45
C GLU A 176 43.90 22.05 19.10
N GLU A 177 44.36 20.84 19.40
CA GLU A 177 45.69 20.63 19.99
C GLU A 177 46.83 20.99 19.04
N ILE A 178 46.69 20.71 17.73
CA ILE A 178 47.66 21.14 16.72
C ILE A 178 47.67 22.67 16.59
N GLU A 179 46.50 23.30 16.49
CA GLU A 179 46.37 24.76 16.42
C GLU A 179 46.98 25.46 17.64
N GLU A 180 46.85 24.89 18.83
CA GLU A 180 47.45 25.44 20.05
C GLU A 180 48.98 25.28 20.09
N ARG A 181 49.51 24.14 19.63
CA ARG A 181 50.96 23.95 19.46
C ARG A 181 51.53 24.91 18.43
N GLU A 182 50.89 25.02 17.26
CA GLU A 182 51.30 25.97 16.22
C GLU A 182 51.29 27.40 16.74
N ARG A 183 50.23 27.81 17.43
CA ARG A 183 50.14 29.15 18.05
C ARG A 183 51.26 29.41 19.06
N SER A 184 51.61 28.41 19.87
CA SER A 184 52.69 28.53 20.85
C SER A 184 54.07 28.63 20.20
N THR A 185 54.31 27.84 19.15
CA THR A 185 55.57 27.92 18.39
C THR A 185 55.69 29.22 17.60
N LEU A 186 54.59 29.74 17.03
CA LEU A 186 54.56 31.06 16.40
C LEU A 186 54.90 32.16 17.40
N LYS A 187 54.27 32.17 18.58
CA LYS A 187 54.58 33.14 19.65
C LYS A 187 56.05 33.13 20.03
N SER A 188 56.64 31.95 20.25
CA SER A 188 58.06 31.84 20.60
C SER A 188 58.99 32.32 19.47
N LYS A 189 58.63 32.07 18.21
CA LYS A 189 59.39 32.61 17.07
C LYS A 189 59.23 34.13 16.94
N ASP A 190 58.03 34.67 17.15
CA ASP A 190 57.77 36.11 17.13
C ASP A 190 58.55 36.82 18.24
N GLU A 191 58.62 36.24 19.44
CA GLU A 191 59.47 36.72 20.55
C GLU A 191 60.96 36.73 20.16
N GLN A 192 61.46 35.64 19.59
CA GLN A 192 62.86 35.58 19.10
C GLN A 192 63.15 36.59 17.99
N ILE A 193 62.20 36.81 17.08
CA ILE A 193 62.32 37.83 16.03
C ILE A 193 62.37 39.22 16.66
N ALA A 194 61.50 39.51 17.63
CA ALA A 194 61.50 40.80 18.32
C ALA A 194 62.83 41.07 19.04
N ASP A 195 63.38 40.06 19.74
CA ASP A 195 64.68 40.15 20.40
C ASP A 195 65.82 40.39 19.40
N LEU A 196 65.84 39.66 18.29
CA LEU A 196 66.84 39.85 17.22
C LEU A 196 66.71 41.21 16.54
N GLU A 197 65.50 41.69 16.31
CA GLU A 197 65.24 43.04 15.78
C GLU A 197 65.74 44.12 16.75
N GLU A 198 65.60 43.93 18.06
CA GLU A 198 66.15 44.82 19.08
C GLU A 198 67.68 44.81 19.07
N GLN A 199 68.31 43.64 19.00
CA GLN A 199 69.78 43.52 18.86
C GLN A 199 70.30 44.22 17.59
N ILE A 200 69.62 44.03 16.44
CA ILE A 200 69.97 44.71 15.20
C ILE A 200 69.79 46.22 15.34
N ARG A 201 68.74 46.67 16.03
CA ARG A 201 68.49 48.10 16.31
C ARG A 201 69.63 48.69 17.14
N ASP A 202 70.05 48.01 18.21
CA ASP A 202 71.15 48.44 19.07
C ASP A 202 72.49 48.48 18.34
N LEU A 203 72.82 47.44 17.57
CA LEU A 203 74.02 47.42 16.73
C LEU A 203 73.99 48.53 15.68
N THR A 204 72.82 48.80 15.10
CA THR A 204 72.66 49.91 14.14
C THR A 204 72.90 51.25 14.79
N VAL A 205 72.40 51.47 16.01
CA VAL A 205 72.67 52.67 16.80
C VAL A 205 74.17 52.77 17.11
N TYR A 206 74.79 51.69 17.59
CA TYR A 206 76.22 51.64 17.90
C TYR A 206 77.10 51.95 16.68
N VAL A 207 76.81 51.37 15.52
CA VAL A 207 77.58 51.65 14.28
C VAL A 207 77.35 53.09 13.81
N LYS A 208 76.12 53.62 13.95
CA LYS A 208 75.84 55.02 13.62
C LYS A 208 76.58 55.98 14.54
N THR A 209 76.56 55.74 15.85
CA THR A 209 77.30 56.58 16.82
C THR A 209 78.79 56.48 16.56
N GLN A 210 79.35 55.29 16.29
CA GLN A 210 80.76 55.14 15.94
C GLN A 210 81.11 55.87 14.63
N LYS A 211 80.29 55.77 13.58
CA LYS A 211 80.49 56.58 12.35
C LYS A 211 80.40 58.08 12.60
N VAL A 212 79.54 58.54 13.53
CA VAL A 212 79.47 59.95 13.92
C VAL A 212 80.71 60.34 14.70
N MET A 213 81.17 59.50 15.63
CA MET A 213 82.41 59.72 16.38
C MET A 213 83.64 59.73 15.46
N ASP A 214 83.76 58.83 14.48
CA ASP A 214 84.87 58.82 13.53
C ASP A 214 84.85 60.06 12.63
N LYS A 215 83.67 60.48 12.16
CA LYS A 215 83.49 61.76 11.44
C LYS A 215 83.76 62.98 12.31
N MET A 216 83.50 62.89 13.62
CA MET A 216 83.80 63.94 14.60
C MET A 216 85.25 63.88 15.07
N SER A 217 85.95 62.75 14.96
CA SER A 217 87.35 62.59 15.36
C SER A 217 88.31 63.24 14.36
N ASP A 218 87.85 63.55 13.14
CA ASP A 218 88.51 64.45 12.19
C ASP A 218 88.39 65.94 12.58
N LEU A 219 87.61 66.27 13.62
CA LEU A 219 87.46 67.61 14.18
C LEU A 219 87.67 67.53 15.69
N ASP A 220 88.94 67.67 16.11
CA ASP A 220 89.43 67.58 17.48
C ASP A 220 88.87 68.69 18.40
N SER A 221 87.57 68.65 18.71
CA SER A 221 86.92 69.44 19.75
C SER A 221 85.46 69.00 19.83
N ILE A 222 85.05 68.22 20.86
CA ILE A 222 83.87 68.47 21.73
C ILE A 222 83.94 67.47 22.89
N LYS A 223 84.46 67.91 24.04
CA LYS A 223 84.15 67.34 25.36
C LYS A 223 82.83 67.97 25.83
N GLY A 224 81.73 67.21 25.87
CA GLY A 224 80.47 67.67 26.47
C GLY A 224 79.23 67.02 25.88
N GLY A 225 78.92 65.80 26.31
CA GLY A 225 77.75 65.05 25.85
C GLY A 225 76.42 65.58 26.40
N THR A 226 75.45 65.81 25.53
CA THR A 226 74.01 65.89 25.86
C THR A 226 73.29 64.81 25.06
N VAL A 227 72.65 63.86 25.74
CA VAL A 227 71.94 62.74 25.12
C VAL A 227 70.51 63.18 24.84
N LEU A 228 70.14 63.33 23.56
CA LEU A 228 68.76 63.57 23.14
C LEU A 228 68.09 62.25 22.69
N PRO A 229 66.83 62.01 23.06
CA PRO A 229 66.09 60.81 22.64
C PRO A 229 65.80 60.86 21.13
N VAL A 230 65.96 59.71 20.46
CA VAL A 230 65.54 59.52 19.06
C VAL A 230 64.01 59.53 18.98
N PRO A 231 63.39 60.24 18.01
CA PRO A 231 61.93 60.25 17.86
C PRO A 231 61.42 58.89 17.35
N SER A 232 60.41 58.32 18.01
CA SER A 232 59.71 57.15 17.49
C SER A 232 58.85 57.56 16.29
N GLN A 233 59.01 56.86 15.16
CA GLN A 233 58.10 57.00 14.04
C GLN A 233 56.77 56.32 14.40
N GLN A 234 55.72 57.13 14.49
CA GLN A 234 54.34 56.67 14.60
C GLN A 234 53.95 55.99 13.30
N SER A 235 53.71 54.68 13.33
CA SER A 235 53.00 53.97 12.27
C SER A 235 51.52 54.34 12.33
N SER A 236 51.00 54.75 11.17
CA SER A 236 49.64 55.25 10.96
C SER A 236 48.57 54.25 11.36
N ALA A 237 47.62 54.71 12.17
CA ALA A 237 46.36 54.04 12.46
C ALA A 237 45.56 53.78 11.18
N SER A 238 45.22 52.51 10.91
CA SER A 238 44.18 52.14 9.95
C SER A 238 42.90 51.75 10.70
N ASN A 239 41.83 52.43 10.33
CA ASN A 239 40.50 52.33 10.93
C ASN A 239 39.82 50.98 10.66
N SER A 240 39.27 50.41 11.74
CA SER A 240 37.97 49.72 11.87
C SER A 240 37.17 49.35 10.60
N LYS A 241 36.78 48.07 10.50
CA LYS A 241 35.35 47.70 10.53
C LYS A 241 35.09 46.20 10.72
N ARG A 242 34.34 45.90 11.78
CA ARG A 242 33.61 44.64 12.05
C ARG A 242 32.46 44.44 11.05
N ARG A 243 32.24 43.17 10.62
CA ARG A 243 30.94 42.42 10.62
C ARG A 243 31.15 41.09 9.85
N SER A 244 31.10 39.93 10.51
CA SER A 244 29.91 39.07 10.69
C SER A 244 29.12 38.84 9.39
N LYS A 245 29.16 37.61 8.83
CA LYS A 245 28.13 36.59 9.03
C LYS A 245 28.46 35.29 8.29
N THR A 246 28.23 34.19 8.99
CA THR A 246 28.16 32.81 8.53
C THR A 246 27.11 32.61 7.43
N ASN A 247 27.43 31.80 6.43
CA ASN A 247 26.41 31.02 5.72
C ASN A 247 27.02 29.74 5.10
N ARG A 248 26.72 28.61 5.76
CA ARG A 248 26.78 27.28 5.17
C ARG A 248 25.62 27.14 4.17
N ARG A 249 25.91 26.75 2.94
CA ARG A 249 24.99 25.99 2.10
C ARG A 249 25.78 24.93 1.33
N ARG A 250 25.50 23.66 1.66
CA ARG A 250 25.75 22.50 0.80
C ARG A 250 24.49 22.28 -0.06
N PRO A 251 24.64 21.86 -1.32
CA PRO A 251 23.82 20.81 -1.90
C PRO A 251 24.31 19.43 -1.46
#